data_AF-A0A532USU1-F1
#
_entry.id   AF-A0A532USU1-F1
#
_cell.length_a   1.000
_cell.length_b   1.000
_cell.length_c   1.000
_cell.angle_alpha   90.00
_cell.angle_beta   90.00
_cell.angle_gamma   90.00
#
_symmetry.space_group_name_H-M   'P 1'
#
loop_
_entity.id
_entity.type
_entity.pdbx_description
1 polymer ?
#
loop_
_entity_poly.entity_id
_entity_poly.type
_entity_poly.pdbx_seq_one_letter_code
_entity_poly.pdbx_strand_id
1 'polypeptide(L)'
;MSEKDKKKMIGLVKEGKIISKICAEDFPDKEYWEIYEVVYSAGEMSSRGLKRAVSNRLKALDNSNKAERKKITNEISDLVWKLYENHKSNQKKLDSIRKLLQ
;
A
#
# COMPACT_ATOMS: atom_id res chain seq x y z
N MET A 1 -5.19 -16.05 -6.55
CA MET A 1 -5.07 -16.09 -5.07
C MET A 1 -6.45 -16.25 -4.45
N SER A 2 -6.62 -17.06 -3.39
CA SER A 2 -7.95 -17.32 -2.82
C SER A 2 -8.46 -16.15 -1.97
N GLU A 3 -9.79 -16.02 -1.84
CA GLU A 3 -10.40 -15.01 -0.95
C GLU A 3 -10.04 -15.22 0.53
N LYS A 4 -9.75 -16.46 0.94
CA LYS A 4 -9.28 -16.79 2.28
C LYS A 4 -7.89 -16.21 2.53
N ASP A 5 -7.00 -16.32 1.54
CA ASP A 5 -5.64 -15.75 1.61
C ASP A 5 -5.71 -14.23 1.66
N LYS A 6 -6.58 -13.61 0.85
CA LYS A 6 -6.80 -12.15 0.87
C LYS A 6 -7.20 -11.67 2.25
N LYS A 7 -8.21 -12.29 2.86
CA LYS A 7 -8.66 -11.94 4.21
C LYS A 7 -7.58 -12.11 5.25
N LYS A 8 -6.77 -13.18 5.16
CA LYS A 8 -5.65 -13.41 6.08
C LYS A 8 -4.58 -12.32 5.93
N MET A 9 -4.19 -11.97 4.70
CA MET A 9 -3.22 -10.89 4.44
C MET A 9 -3.70 -9.55 5.01
N ILE A 10 -4.97 -9.21 4.77
CA ILE A 10 -5.57 -7.97 5.29
C ILE A 10 -5.63 -8.01 6.82
N GLY A 11 -6.02 -9.14 7.42
CA GLY A 11 -6.07 -9.32 8.88
C GLY A 11 -4.70 -9.14 9.53
N LEU A 12 -3.66 -9.78 8.99
CA LEU A 12 -2.29 -9.68 9.50
C LEU A 12 -1.77 -8.22 9.45
N VAL A 13 -2.12 -7.46 8.39
CA VAL A 13 -1.77 -6.05 8.32
C VAL A 13 -2.56 -5.22 9.34
N LYS A 14 -3.84 -5.51 9.56
CA LYS A 14 -4.67 -4.87 10.61
C LYS A 14 -4.14 -5.14 12.02
N GLU A 15 -3.57 -6.32 12.25
CA GLU A 15 -2.89 -6.71 13.49
C GLU A 15 -1.49 -6.08 13.62
N GLY A 16 -1.04 -5.32 12.62
CA GLY A 16 0.22 -4.56 12.65
C GLY A 16 1.42 -5.28 12.05
N LYS A 17 1.23 -6.47 11.46
CA LYS A 17 2.32 -7.21 10.79
C LYS A 17 2.68 -6.53 9.46
N ILE A 18 3.98 -6.29 9.25
CA ILE A 18 4.46 -5.62 8.03
C ILE A 18 4.48 -6.59 6.83
N ILE A 19 4.19 -6.09 5.63
CA ILE A 19 4.06 -6.90 4.40
C ILE A 19 5.30 -7.77 4.12
N SER A 20 6.51 -7.27 4.38
CA SER A 20 7.74 -8.05 4.20
C SER A 20 7.81 -9.28 5.10
N LYS A 21 7.27 -9.21 6.32
CA LYS A 21 7.16 -10.37 7.22
C LYS A 21 6.03 -11.30 6.80
N ILE A 22 4.91 -10.75 6.34
CA ILE A 22 3.80 -11.55 5.79
C ILE A 22 4.28 -12.37 4.57
N CYS A 23 5.11 -11.75 3.71
CA CYS A 23 5.74 -12.41 2.57
C CYS A 23 6.71 -13.51 3.02
N ALA A 24 7.61 -13.23 3.98
CA ALA A 24 8.60 -14.21 4.41
C ALA A 24 8.04 -15.37 5.25
N GLU A 25 7.03 -15.12 6.08
CA GLU A 25 6.59 -16.04 7.13
C GLU A 25 5.24 -16.72 6.81
N ASP A 26 4.32 -16.02 6.14
CA ASP A 26 2.95 -16.50 5.93
C ASP A 26 2.65 -16.90 4.48
N PHE A 27 3.33 -16.27 3.52
CA PHE A 27 3.12 -16.46 2.08
C PHE A 27 4.47 -16.42 1.31
N PRO A 28 5.41 -17.35 1.61
CA PRO A 28 6.75 -17.36 0.99
C PRO A 28 6.74 -17.69 -0.50
N ASP A 29 5.65 -18.27 -0.98
CA ASP A 29 5.38 -18.60 -2.38
C ASP A 29 4.76 -17.43 -3.17
N LYS A 30 4.60 -16.26 -2.53
CA LYS A 30 3.99 -15.08 -3.13
C LYS A 30 5.01 -13.96 -3.24
N GLU A 31 4.96 -13.28 -4.37
CA GLU A 31 5.75 -12.06 -4.50
C GLU A 31 5.20 -10.97 -3.59
N TYR A 32 6.11 -10.14 -3.09
CA TYR A 32 5.77 -8.96 -2.30
C TYR A 32 4.67 -8.13 -2.98
N TRP A 33 4.71 -8.01 -4.31
CA TRP A 33 3.73 -7.22 -5.07
C TRP A 33 2.32 -7.82 -5.07
N GLU A 34 2.19 -9.15 -5.04
CA GLU A 34 0.88 -9.81 -4.97
C GLU A 34 0.19 -9.56 -3.62
N ILE A 35 0.95 -9.67 -2.53
CA ILE A 35 0.47 -9.38 -1.17
C ILE A 35 0.16 -7.88 -1.04
N TYR A 36 1.03 -7.06 -1.62
CA TYR A 36 0.87 -5.63 -1.66
C TYR A 36 -0.43 -5.21 -2.37
N GLU A 37 -0.72 -5.73 -3.56
CA GLU A 37 -1.97 -5.42 -4.31
C GLU A 37 -3.22 -5.78 -3.51
N VAL A 38 -3.18 -6.88 -2.76
CA VAL A 38 -4.31 -7.37 -1.94
C VAL A 38 -4.60 -6.44 -0.76
N VAL A 39 -3.55 -6.06 -0.02
CA VAL A 39 -3.64 -5.11 1.09
C VAL A 39 -4.02 -3.71 0.56
N TYR A 40 -3.47 -3.32 -0.59
CA TYR A 40 -3.73 -2.07 -1.28
C TYR A 40 -5.19 -1.93 -1.73
N SER A 41 -5.79 -3.01 -2.21
CA SER A 41 -7.20 -3.08 -2.61
C SER A 41 -8.14 -2.97 -1.42
N ALA A 42 -7.68 -3.29 -0.21
CA ALA A 42 -8.46 -3.25 1.03
C ALA A 42 -8.42 -1.91 1.78
N GLY A 43 -7.60 -0.94 1.34
CA GLY A 43 -7.60 0.44 1.87
C GLY A 43 -6.71 0.72 3.08
N GLU A 44 -5.78 -0.17 3.43
CA GLU A 44 -5.14 -0.21 4.76
C GLU A 44 -3.66 0.26 4.79
N MET A 45 -3.26 1.33 4.09
CA MET A 45 -1.87 1.83 4.17
C MET A 45 -1.72 3.19 4.84
N SER A 46 -0.80 3.25 5.80
CA SER A 46 -0.30 4.52 6.36
C SER A 46 0.47 5.34 5.31
N SER A 47 0.56 6.65 5.51
CA SER A 47 1.32 7.55 4.62
C SER A 47 2.79 7.15 4.46
N ARG A 48 3.39 6.57 5.51
CA ARG A 48 4.75 6.03 5.46
C ARG A 48 4.85 4.78 4.58
N GLY A 49 3.85 3.89 4.63
CA GLY A 49 3.76 2.72 3.77
C GLY A 49 3.65 3.10 2.30
N LEU A 50 2.76 4.05 1.98
CA LEU A 50 2.59 4.60 0.64
C LEU A 50 3.89 5.24 0.11
N LYS A 51 4.58 6.07 0.91
CA LYS A 51 5.87 6.66 0.51
C LYS A 51 6.91 5.58 0.17
N ARG A 52 6.99 4.51 0.98
CA ARG A 52 7.95 3.42 0.75
C ARG A 52 7.64 2.65 -0.52
N ALA A 53 6.36 2.42 -0.80
CA ALA A 53 5.92 1.78 -2.04
C ALA A 53 6.27 2.62 -3.29
N VAL A 54 6.00 3.93 -3.26
CA VAL A 54 6.41 4.85 -4.34
C VAL A 54 7.91 4.76 -4.57
N SER A 55 8.70 4.80 -3.50
CA SER A 55 10.16 4.74 -3.58
C SER A 55 10.66 3.42 -4.19
N ASN A 56 10.03 2.29 -3.85
CA ASN A 56 10.37 0.99 -4.41
C ASN A 56 10.01 0.90 -5.90
N ARG A 57 8.85 1.42 -6.32
CA ARG A 57 8.46 1.44 -7.74
C ARG A 57 9.34 2.39 -8.56
N LEU A 58 9.75 3.53 -8.00
CA LEU A 58 10.73 4.40 -8.65
C LEU A 58 12.06 3.68 -8.92
N LYS A 59 12.58 2.93 -7.94
CA LYS A 59 13.80 2.12 -8.13
C LYS A 59 13.62 1.01 -9.17
N ALA A 60 12.42 0.45 -9.30
CA ALA A 60 12.14 -0.56 -10.31
C ALA A 60 12.21 0.00 -11.74
N LEU A 61 12.09 1.33 -11.93
CA LEU A 61 12.23 1.95 -13.25
C LEU A 61 13.63 1.76 -13.84
N ASP A 62 14.67 1.76 -13.01
CA ASP A 62 16.07 1.70 -13.43
C ASP A 62 16.38 0.44 -14.25
N ASN A 63 15.74 -0.68 -13.91
CA ASN A 63 15.97 -1.99 -14.53
C ASN A 63 14.86 -2.41 -15.51
N SER A 64 13.93 -1.53 -15.84
CA SER A 64 12.72 -1.90 -16.58
C SER A 64 12.78 -1.60 -18.08
N ASN A 65 12.14 -2.46 -18.88
CA ASN A 65 11.99 -2.25 -20.32
C ASN A 65 10.89 -1.23 -20.65
N LYS A 66 10.73 -0.86 -21.93
CA LYS A 66 9.78 0.18 -22.35
C LYS A 66 8.32 -0.14 -21.98
N ALA A 67 7.91 -1.40 -22.04
CA ALA A 67 6.56 -1.82 -21.69
C ALA A 67 6.34 -1.78 -20.16
N GLU A 68 7.32 -2.26 -19.40
CA GLU A 68 7.30 -2.25 -17.94
C GLU A 68 7.31 -0.83 -17.36
N ARG A 69 8.08 0.09 -17.95
CA ARG A 69 8.10 1.51 -17.52
C ARG A 69 6.72 2.12 -17.51
N LYS A 70 5.92 1.89 -18.56
CA LYS A 70 4.55 2.45 -18.63
C LYS A 70 3.68 1.91 -17.50
N LYS A 71 3.79 0.61 -17.21
CA LYS A 71 3.07 -0.03 -16.11
C LYS A 71 3.50 0.56 -14.75
N ILE A 72 4.80 0.61 -14.50
CA ILE A 72 5.37 1.13 -13.26
C ILE A 72 4.99 2.61 -13.06
N THR A 73 5.02 3.44 -14.10
CA THR A 73 4.62 4.85 -14.04
C THR A 73 3.14 5.00 -13.64
N ASN A 74 2.24 4.22 -14.23
CA ASN A 74 0.82 4.26 -13.87
C ASN A 74 0.62 3.89 -12.39
N GLU A 75 1.30 2.85 -11.92
CA GLU A 75 1.20 2.45 -10.53
C GLU A 75 1.77 3.51 -9.57
N ILE A 76 2.88 4.18 -9.93
CA ILE A 76 3.39 5.32 -9.15
C ILE A 76 2.34 6.42 -9.06
N SER A 77 1.66 6.75 -10.16
CA SER A 77 0.58 7.74 -10.19
C SER A 77 -0.55 7.38 -9.22
N ASP A 78 -1.01 6.13 -9.22
CA ASP A 78 -2.06 5.66 -8.33
C ASP A 78 -1.66 5.74 -6.85
N LEU A 79 -0.39 5.43 -6.55
CA LEU A 79 0.16 5.51 -5.20
C LEU A 79 0.25 6.94 -4.68
N VAL A 80 0.67 7.87 -5.53
CA VAL A 80 0.70 9.30 -5.21
C VAL A 80 -0.73 9.81 -4.98
N TRP A 81 -1.69 9.39 -5.80
CA TRP A 81 -3.08 9.79 -5.63
C TRP A 81 -3.68 9.29 -4.31
N LYS A 82 -3.40 8.03 -3.93
CA LYS A 82 -3.81 7.51 -2.61
C LYS A 82 -3.14 8.23 -1.44
N LEU A 83 -1.88 8.65 -1.59
CA LEU A 83 -1.21 9.46 -0.56
C LEU A 83 -1.95 10.79 -0.35
N TYR A 84 -2.34 11.44 -1.44
CA TYR A 84 -3.12 12.67 -1.40
C TYR A 84 -4.49 12.47 -0.73
N GLU A 85 -5.26 11.45 -1.14
CA GLU A 85 -6.58 11.19 -0.55
C GLU A 85 -6.48 10.82 0.94
N ASN A 86 -5.46 10.06 1.34
CA ASN A 86 -5.21 9.78 2.76
C ASN A 86 -4.91 11.06 3.55
N HIS A 87 -4.09 11.96 3.01
CA HIS A 87 -3.80 13.23 3.66
C HIS A 87 -5.05 14.09 3.81
N LYS A 88 -5.85 14.20 2.75
CA LYS A 88 -7.13 14.93 2.75
C LYS A 88 -8.12 14.35 3.76
N SER A 89 -8.23 13.03 3.85
CA SER A 89 -9.08 12.34 4.83
C SER A 89 -8.60 12.57 6.27
N ASN A 90 -7.29 12.45 6.52
CA ASN A 90 -6.72 12.69 7.84
C ASN A 90 -6.89 14.14 8.29
N GLN A 91 -6.76 15.10 7.38
CA GLN A 91 -7.03 16.51 7.68
C GLN A 91 -8.48 16.72 8.15
N LYS A 92 -9.46 16.14 7.44
CA LYS A 92 -10.87 16.21 7.86
C LYS A 92 -11.08 15.63 9.25
N LYS A 93 -10.45 14.49 9.57
CA LYS A 93 -10.53 13.87 10.91
C LYS A 93 -9.95 14.78 11.98
N LEU A 94 -8.79 15.39 11.73
CA LEU A 94 -8.17 16.34 12.67
C LEU A 94 -9.05 17.57 12.89
N ASP A 95 -9.67 18.10 11.84
CA ASP A 95 -10.58 19.24 11.96
C ASP A 95 -11.85 18.87 12.75
N SER A 96 -12.38 17.65 12.58
CA SER A 96 -13.47 17.14 13.42
C SER A 96 -13.07 17.03 14.89
N ILE A 97 -11.86 16.53 15.19
CA ILE A 97 -11.35 16.46 16.57
C ILE A 97 -11.20 17.86 17.16
N ARG A 98 -10.64 18.83 16.41
CA ARG A 98 -10.51 20.22 16.87
C ARG A 98 -11.87 20.83 17.25
N LYS A 99 -12.90 20.60 16.45
CA LYS A 99 -14.26 21.11 16.71
C LYS A 99 -14.89 20.53 17.98
N LEU A 100 -14.52 19.30 18.38
CA LEU A 100 -15.05 18.66 19.58
C LEU A 100 -14.32 19.09 20.86
N LEU A 101 -13.11 19.65 20.73
CA LEU A 101 -12.28 20.12 21.84
C LEU A 101 -12.47 21.63 22.13
N GLN A 102 -13.29 22.32 21.34
CA GLN A 102 -13.70 23.72 21.51
C GLN A 102 -15.11 23.79 22.09
#